data_AF-A0A212EWW4-F1
#
_entry.id   AF-A0A212EWW4-F1
#
_cell.length_a   1.000
_cell.length_b   1.000
_cell.length_c   1.000
_cell.angle_alpha   90.00
_cell.angle_beta   90.00
_cell.angle_gamma   90.00
#
_symmetry.space_group_name_H-M   'P 1'
#
loop_
_entity.id
_entity.type
_entity.pdbx_description
1 polymer ?
#
loop_
_entity_poly.entity_id
_entity_poly.type
_entity_poly.pdbx_seq_one_letter_code
_entity_poly.pdbx_strand_id
1 'polypeptide(L)'
;MKNEIWIFTITLLIQSFKSRAENGIITVKKVTVSLPQVCPCEYNYNPVCGTDGVTFINKCLLDCTNDRNARLTDGLPHISIAPDDQCSGCVCLNLNVPVCSLNGVTYDDECALSCENRNRIRDNQTIVYLAYRAACNGPPCPCTNVAAPVCGTDNILYRNQCVLECASSNAQAKNLPAIELQNNGACLDGCLCPKTVEPVCGTDGRIYDNLCTFECQNKKLSNSQNEPLKIANPFTCRECACRKVFEPVCGTDGRTYPNKCEIQCASFRRRDPFLQIVSQGPCPECFCKDEFYPVCGTDHKTYKNDCELRCANNKLSAGEQLISIFYQGQCMEYNCDCNCDSEYQPVCGIDNRSYWNLCFLNCPTRRIVAGVNTSIAAVPWQVSLREKTYPICGGSVVTTLWLLTAAHCLLRPRASELSVRLGSSWKTHGGEMYDVKQSYVHPQYVRNTKVNDVGLIKLYSPLRFSSRVLPIKMVGKGTRLPADKAAVVSGWGKLKEGGPSATFLQSSTINTIAMKLCRNSGLDRNPIDPGSMFCAGAFSQPSPDACQGDSGGPIVSEGVLIGVVSWGLGCARGNFPGVYTRLAAPVIWDWVHEHISQDS
;
A
#
# COMPACT_ATOMS: atom_id res chain seq x y z
N MET A 1 -32.40 15.86 -26.53
CA MET A 1 -33.73 15.43 -27.04
C MET A 1 -33.52 14.68 -28.34
N LYS A 2 -33.99 13.42 -28.39
CA LYS A 2 -34.49 12.60 -29.53
C LYS A 2 -33.77 12.67 -30.90
N ASN A 3 -33.22 11.57 -31.43
CA ASN A 3 -33.84 10.42 -32.15
C ASN A 3 -34.31 10.72 -33.59
N GLU A 4 -33.92 9.80 -34.51
CA GLU A 4 -34.56 9.36 -35.78
C GLU A 4 -34.28 10.15 -37.09
N ILE A 5 -34.21 9.63 -38.34
CA ILE A 5 -34.32 8.34 -39.10
C ILE A 5 -33.74 8.64 -40.55
N TRP A 6 -33.23 7.70 -41.37
CA TRP A 6 -33.77 7.16 -42.66
C TRP A 6 -32.64 6.32 -43.35
N ILE A 7 -32.67 4.98 -43.40
CA ILE A 7 -33.16 4.02 -44.43
C ILE A 7 -32.80 4.35 -45.90
N PHE A 8 -32.06 3.44 -46.56
CA PHE A 8 -32.15 3.16 -48.00
C PHE A 8 -32.04 1.66 -48.31
N THR A 9 -32.95 1.20 -49.16
CA THR A 9 -33.15 -0.16 -49.72
C THR A 9 -32.44 -0.32 -51.06
N ILE A 10 -32.10 -1.55 -51.49
CA ILE A 10 -32.09 -2.02 -52.90
C ILE A 10 -32.10 -3.57 -52.96
N THR A 11 -32.64 -4.08 -54.07
CA THR A 11 -33.40 -5.33 -54.30
C THR A 11 -32.65 -6.36 -55.17
N LEU A 12 -33.17 -7.61 -55.19
CA LEU A 12 -33.27 -8.60 -56.31
C LEU A 12 -32.14 -9.64 -56.56
N LEU A 13 -32.46 -10.94 -56.42
CA LEU A 13 -32.78 -11.86 -57.56
C LEU A 13 -33.16 -13.29 -57.10
N ILE A 14 -34.12 -13.89 -57.80
CA ILE A 14 -34.77 -15.19 -57.61
C ILE A 14 -34.32 -16.17 -58.70
N GLN A 15 -34.14 -17.45 -58.37
CA GLN A 15 -34.30 -18.67 -59.19
C GLN A 15 -34.22 -19.86 -58.19
N SER A 16 -34.96 -20.98 -58.20
CA SER A 16 -36.07 -21.53 -58.97
C SER A 16 -36.44 -22.93 -58.38
N PHE A 17 -37.72 -23.18 -58.04
CA PHE A 17 -38.58 -24.43 -58.06
C PHE A 17 -37.94 -25.85 -58.12
N LYS A 18 -38.44 -26.96 -57.49
CA LYS A 18 -39.78 -27.64 -57.30
C LYS A 18 -39.52 -28.85 -56.34
N SER A 19 -40.41 -29.42 -55.48
CA SER A 19 -41.74 -29.98 -55.75
C SER A 19 -42.54 -30.36 -54.48
N ARG A 20 -43.88 -30.28 -54.62
CA ARG A 20 -45.00 -30.99 -53.96
C ARG A 20 -45.26 -30.81 -52.46
N ALA A 21 -46.32 -30.05 -52.19
CA ALA A 21 -47.14 -30.12 -51.00
C ALA A 21 -48.41 -30.94 -51.29
N GLU A 22 -48.85 -31.75 -50.33
CA GLU A 22 -50.25 -32.15 -50.18
C GLU A 22 -50.69 -31.90 -48.72
N ASN A 23 -51.80 -31.19 -48.59
CA ASN A 23 -52.60 -30.93 -47.40
C ASN A 23 -52.02 -29.98 -46.32
N GLY A 24 -52.41 -28.70 -46.41
CA GLY A 24 -52.39 -27.78 -45.26
C GLY A 24 -52.21 -26.31 -45.64
N ILE A 25 -53.25 -25.52 -45.40
CA ILE A 25 -53.29 -24.04 -45.28
C ILE A 25 -51.91 -23.36 -45.31
N ILE A 26 -51.62 -22.60 -46.39
CA ILE A 26 -50.44 -21.72 -46.42
C ILE A 26 -50.69 -20.55 -45.47
N THR A 27 -50.23 -20.69 -44.22
CA THR A 27 -50.03 -19.55 -43.34
C THR A 27 -48.73 -18.88 -43.77
N VAL A 28 -48.81 -17.66 -44.30
CA VAL A 28 -47.63 -16.80 -44.45
C VAL A 28 -47.18 -16.42 -43.03
N LYS A 29 -46.40 -17.29 -42.39
CA LYS A 29 -45.61 -16.87 -41.24
C LYS A 29 -44.60 -15.88 -41.78
N LYS A 30 -44.60 -14.67 -41.21
CA LYS A 30 -43.51 -13.73 -41.33
C LYS A 30 -42.26 -14.45 -40.82
N VAL A 31 -41.52 -15.07 -41.73
CA VAL A 31 -40.18 -15.57 -41.44
C VAL A 31 -39.34 -14.31 -41.37
N THR A 32 -39.27 -13.71 -40.19
CA THR A 32 -38.05 -13.02 -39.81
C THR A 32 -36.96 -14.08 -39.87
N VAL A 33 -36.29 -14.17 -41.02
CA VAL A 33 -34.94 -14.70 -41.04
C VAL A 33 -34.18 -13.72 -40.17
N SER A 34 -34.02 -14.07 -38.89
CA SER A 34 -32.95 -13.48 -38.12
C SER A 34 -31.70 -13.79 -38.93
N LEU A 35 -31.09 -12.74 -39.50
CA LEU A 35 -29.71 -12.76 -39.97
C LEU A 35 -28.91 -13.63 -39.00
N PRO A 36 -28.04 -14.54 -39.49
CA PRO A 36 -27.31 -15.45 -38.61
C PRO A 36 -26.69 -14.58 -37.53
N GLN A 37 -27.06 -14.81 -36.27
CA GLN A 37 -26.43 -14.11 -35.16
C GLN A 37 -24.95 -14.47 -35.26
N VAL A 38 -24.18 -13.56 -35.84
CA VAL A 38 -22.73 -13.63 -35.90
C VAL A 38 -22.32 -13.72 -34.44
N CYS A 39 -21.56 -14.77 -34.09
CA CYS A 39 -20.98 -14.86 -32.76
C CYS A 39 -20.27 -13.54 -32.48
N PRO A 40 -20.72 -12.73 -31.50
CA PRO A 40 -20.18 -11.40 -31.24
C PRO A 40 -18.86 -11.54 -30.47
N CYS A 41 -17.98 -12.40 -30.99
CA CYS A 41 -16.69 -12.69 -30.42
C CYS A 41 -15.69 -11.69 -31.00
N GLU A 42 -14.86 -11.13 -30.13
CA GLU A 42 -13.66 -10.44 -30.58
C GLU A 42 -12.82 -11.40 -31.43
N TYR A 43 -12.25 -10.89 -32.53
CA TYR A 43 -11.38 -11.65 -33.42
C TYR A 43 -9.98 -11.78 -32.78
N ASN A 44 -9.93 -12.44 -31.62
CA ASN A 44 -8.71 -12.78 -30.90
C ASN A 44 -8.39 -14.27 -31.13
N TYR A 45 -7.13 -14.59 -31.36
CA TYR A 45 -6.72 -15.93 -31.77
C TYR A 45 -6.06 -16.65 -30.60
N ASN A 46 -6.81 -17.54 -29.95
CA ASN A 46 -6.40 -18.36 -28.79
C ASN A 46 -7.08 -19.74 -28.92
N PRO A 47 -6.59 -20.61 -29.81
CA PRO A 47 -7.36 -21.74 -30.29
C PRO A 47 -7.62 -22.78 -29.18
N VAL A 48 -8.80 -23.38 -29.21
CA VAL A 48 -9.21 -24.44 -28.28
C VAL A 48 -9.70 -25.66 -29.06
N CYS A 49 -9.28 -26.85 -28.62
CA CYS A 49 -9.79 -28.12 -29.16
C CYS A 49 -11.12 -28.43 -28.48
N GLY A 50 -12.18 -28.62 -29.26
CA GLY A 50 -13.46 -29.12 -28.76
C GLY A 50 -13.44 -30.63 -28.57
N THR A 51 -14.27 -31.15 -27.66
CA THR A 51 -14.52 -32.59 -27.49
C THR A 51 -15.15 -33.25 -28.73
N ASP A 52 -15.60 -32.47 -29.70
CA ASP A 52 -16.06 -32.91 -31.02
C ASP A 52 -14.90 -33.08 -32.03
N GLY A 53 -13.66 -32.82 -31.61
CA GLY A 53 -12.47 -32.88 -32.46
C GLY A 53 -12.27 -31.65 -33.35
N VAL A 54 -13.10 -30.60 -33.21
CA VAL A 54 -13.01 -29.37 -33.99
C VAL A 54 -12.19 -28.33 -33.25
N THR A 55 -11.30 -27.62 -33.96
CA THR A 55 -10.53 -26.52 -33.36
C THR A 55 -11.26 -25.20 -33.61
N PHE A 56 -11.54 -24.47 -32.53
CA PHE A 56 -12.14 -23.14 -32.57
C PHE A 56 -11.07 -22.07 -32.42
N ILE A 57 -11.19 -20.94 -33.14
CA ILE A 57 -10.20 -19.84 -33.12
C ILE A 57 -10.02 -19.22 -31.73
N ASN A 58 -11.06 -19.27 -30.89
CA ASN A 58 -11.04 -18.90 -29.49
C ASN A 58 -12.18 -19.58 -28.73
N LYS A 59 -12.08 -19.58 -27.40
CA LYS A 59 -13.11 -20.11 -26.51
C LYS A 59 -14.48 -19.45 -26.72
N CYS A 60 -14.52 -18.15 -27.04
CA CYS A 60 -15.78 -17.46 -27.30
C CYS A 60 -16.53 -18.07 -28.49
N LEU A 61 -15.82 -18.45 -29.56
CA LEU A 61 -16.44 -19.07 -30.72
C LEU A 61 -16.93 -20.50 -30.42
N LEU A 62 -16.22 -21.24 -29.56
CA LEU A 62 -16.67 -22.54 -29.04
C LEU A 62 -17.95 -22.37 -28.20
N ASP A 63 -17.94 -21.45 -27.25
CA ASP A 63 -19.08 -21.17 -26.35
C ASP A 63 -20.30 -20.67 -27.14
N CYS A 64 -20.08 -19.78 -28.12
CA CYS A 64 -21.13 -19.33 -29.02
C CYS A 64 -21.67 -20.46 -29.91
N THR A 65 -20.83 -21.40 -30.32
CA THR A 65 -21.26 -22.56 -31.10
C THR A 65 -22.13 -23.50 -30.26
N ASN A 66 -21.80 -23.69 -28.97
CA ASN A 66 -22.67 -24.41 -28.03
C ASN A 66 -24.02 -23.74 -27.86
N ASP A 67 -24.04 -22.41 -27.66
CA ASP A 67 -25.28 -21.64 -27.54
C ASP A 67 -26.13 -21.69 -28.82
N ARG A 68 -25.47 -21.75 -29.99
CA ARG A 68 -26.15 -21.89 -31.28
C ARG A 68 -26.68 -23.31 -31.49
N ASN A 69 -25.93 -24.34 -31.12
CA ASN A 69 -26.36 -25.74 -31.20
C ASN A 69 -27.53 -26.01 -30.26
N ALA A 70 -27.50 -25.45 -29.04
CA ALA A 70 -28.60 -25.50 -28.08
C ALA A 70 -29.88 -24.81 -28.61
N ARG A 71 -29.75 -23.83 -29.52
CA ARG A 71 -30.88 -23.17 -30.18
C ARG A 71 -31.35 -23.86 -31.46
N LEU A 72 -30.53 -24.72 -32.08
CA LEU A 72 -30.82 -25.28 -33.40
C LEU A 72 -31.39 -26.71 -33.39
N THR A 73 -31.13 -27.55 -32.37
CA THR A 73 -31.80 -28.87 -32.24
C THR A 73 -31.57 -29.46 -30.85
N ASP A 74 -32.65 -29.91 -30.20
CA ASP A 74 -32.59 -30.78 -29.01
C ASP A 74 -31.80 -32.05 -29.33
N GLY A 75 -30.58 -32.19 -28.77
CA GLY A 75 -29.89 -33.49 -28.70
C GLY A 75 -28.42 -33.54 -29.12
N LEU A 76 -27.76 -32.44 -29.51
CA LEU A 76 -26.31 -32.48 -29.72
C LEU A 76 -25.55 -32.30 -28.39
N PRO A 77 -24.50 -33.10 -28.12
CA PRO A 77 -23.72 -33.00 -26.90
C PRO A 77 -22.96 -31.67 -26.83
N HIS A 78 -22.92 -31.07 -25.64
CA HIS A 78 -22.20 -29.83 -25.37
C HIS A 78 -20.69 -30.03 -25.61
N ILE A 79 -20.10 -29.19 -26.44
CA ILE A 79 -18.68 -29.25 -26.80
C ILE A 79 -17.88 -28.59 -25.67
N SER A 80 -17.02 -29.33 -24.98
CA SER A 80 -16.11 -28.78 -23.97
C SER A 80 -14.69 -28.74 -24.50
N ILE A 81 -13.77 -28.08 -23.78
CA ILE A 81 -12.36 -28.04 -24.19
C ILE A 81 -11.74 -29.41 -23.90
N ALA A 82 -11.30 -30.10 -24.95
CA ALA A 82 -10.63 -31.40 -24.85
C ALA A 82 -9.12 -31.25 -24.61
N PRO A 83 -8.47 -32.28 -24.04
CA PRO A 83 -7.01 -32.35 -23.97
C PRO A 83 -6.39 -32.33 -25.38
N ASP A 84 -5.19 -31.74 -25.51
CA ASP A 84 -4.56 -31.42 -26.81
C ASP A 84 -4.31 -32.63 -27.72
N ASP A 85 -4.35 -33.85 -27.20
CA ASP A 85 -4.10 -35.11 -27.91
C ASP A 85 -5.35 -35.72 -28.59
N GLN A 86 -6.56 -35.19 -28.34
CA GLN A 86 -7.81 -35.73 -28.90
C GLN A 86 -8.18 -35.18 -30.28
N CYS A 87 -7.68 -34.00 -30.66
CA CYS A 87 -7.85 -33.44 -32.00
C CYS A 87 -6.78 -34.01 -32.96
N SER A 88 -6.85 -35.31 -33.27
CA SER A 88 -5.86 -36.00 -34.11
C SER A 88 -5.88 -35.57 -35.59
N GLY A 89 -6.87 -34.78 -36.00
CA GLY A 89 -6.99 -34.18 -37.34
C GLY A 89 -7.63 -32.80 -37.25
N CYS A 90 -7.06 -31.81 -37.94
CA CYS A 90 -7.55 -30.45 -37.85
C CYS A 90 -8.74 -30.24 -38.79
N VAL A 91 -9.90 -29.96 -38.22
CA VAL A 91 -11.03 -29.41 -38.96
C VAL A 91 -11.13 -27.94 -38.58
N CYS A 92 -10.67 -27.05 -39.47
CA CYS A 92 -10.78 -25.60 -39.30
C CYS A 92 -12.08 -25.12 -39.93
N LEU A 93 -12.76 -24.19 -39.25
CA LEU A 93 -13.85 -23.43 -39.86
C LEU A 93 -13.24 -22.59 -40.98
N ASN A 94 -13.59 -22.89 -42.23
CA ASN A 94 -13.00 -22.22 -43.39
C ASN A 94 -13.49 -20.77 -43.44
N LEU A 95 -12.68 -19.87 -42.89
CA LEU A 95 -12.99 -18.44 -42.81
C LEU A 95 -12.57 -17.69 -44.08
N ASN A 96 -11.80 -18.32 -44.97
CA ASN A 96 -11.25 -17.75 -46.21
C ASN A 96 -10.51 -16.42 -45.99
N VAL A 97 -9.71 -16.33 -44.92
CA VAL A 97 -8.87 -15.16 -44.62
C VAL A 97 -7.40 -15.59 -44.68
N PRO A 98 -6.78 -15.59 -45.88
CA PRO A 98 -5.51 -16.26 -46.10
C PRO A 98 -4.36 -15.60 -45.35
N VAL A 99 -3.41 -16.42 -44.92
CA VAL A 99 -2.22 -15.96 -44.19
C VAL A 99 -0.93 -16.49 -44.79
N CYS A 100 0.09 -15.65 -44.81
CA CYS A 100 1.41 -15.98 -45.30
C CYS A 100 2.30 -16.31 -44.11
N SER A 101 3.01 -17.41 -44.19
CA SER A 101 3.98 -17.82 -43.18
C SER A 101 5.40 -17.39 -43.57
N LEU A 102 6.33 -17.36 -42.61
CA LEU A 102 7.71 -16.88 -42.81
C LEU A 102 8.49 -17.69 -43.83
N ASN A 103 8.09 -18.92 -44.14
CA ASN A 103 8.69 -19.72 -45.20
C ASN A 103 8.05 -19.49 -46.58
N GLY A 104 7.13 -18.52 -46.69
CA GLY A 104 6.50 -18.14 -47.96
C GLY A 104 5.34 -19.05 -48.39
N VAL A 105 4.80 -19.87 -47.48
CA VAL A 105 3.60 -20.69 -47.75
C VAL A 105 2.34 -19.97 -47.30
N THR A 106 1.34 -19.91 -48.19
CA THR A 106 0.00 -19.40 -47.89
C THR A 106 -0.86 -20.50 -47.29
N TYR A 107 -1.56 -20.18 -46.20
CA TYR A 107 -2.60 -21.02 -45.60
C TYR A 107 -3.95 -20.32 -45.72
N ASP A 108 -5.04 -21.08 -45.81
CA ASP A 108 -6.40 -20.55 -46.01
C ASP A 108 -6.84 -19.60 -44.88
N ASP A 109 -6.34 -19.85 -43.66
CA ASP A 109 -6.45 -18.98 -42.49
C ASP A 109 -5.40 -19.32 -41.41
N GLU A 110 -5.37 -18.56 -40.31
CA GLU A 110 -4.46 -18.80 -39.18
C GLU A 110 -4.72 -20.16 -38.48
N CYS A 111 -5.93 -20.71 -38.59
CA CYS A 111 -6.24 -22.05 -38.10
C CYS A 111 -5.49 -23.10 -38.92
N ALA A 112 -5.48 -22.99 -40.23
CA ALA A 112 -4.72 -23.89 -41.10
C ALA A 112 -3.21 -23.83 -40.83
N LEU A 113 -2.64 -22.63 -40.60
CA LEU A 113 -1.21 -22.50 -40.23
C LEU A 113 -0.90 -23.13 -38.86
N SER A 114 -1.74 -22.88 -37.85
CA SER A 114 -1.51 -23.44 -36.51
C SER A 114 -1.75 -24.95 -36.46
N CYS A 115 -2.64 -25.46 -37.31
CA CYS A 115 -2.80 -26.89 -37.53
C CYS A 115 -1.51 -27.51 -38.09
N GLU A 116 -0.96 -26.92 -39.16
CA GLU A 116 0.28 -27.40 -39.75
C GLU A 116 1.40 -27.43 -38.71
N ASN A 117 1.51 -26.38 -37.89
CA ASN A 117 2.48 -26.36 -36.79
C ASN A 117 2.30 -27.48 -35.76
N ARG A 118 1.06 -27.89 -35.47
CA ARG A 118 0.82 -29.03 -34.58
C ARG A 118 1.23 -30.36 -35.21
N ASN A 119 0.97 -30.55 -36.50
CA ASN A 119 1.49 -31.73 -37.23
C ASN A 119 3.02 -31.75 -37.21
N ARG A 120 3.65 -30.60 -37.44
CA ARG A 120 5.12 -30.45 -37.39
C ARG A 120 5.68 -30.79 -36.01
N ILE A 121 5.06 -30.32 -34.93
CA ILE A 121 5.48 -30.68 -33.56
C ILE A 121 5.39 -32.19 -33.34
N ARG A 122 4.28 -32.83 -33.75
CA ARG A 122 4.11 -34.28 -33.64
C ARG A 122 5.19 -35.05 -34.39
N ASP A 123 5.56 -34.56 -35.57
CA ASP A 123 6.57 -35.16 -36.43
C ASP A 123 8.01 -34.68 -36.09
N ASN A 124 8.18 -34.02 -34.93
CA ASN A 124 9.42 -33.47 -34.40
C ASN A 124 10.14 -32.48 -35.35
N GLN A 125 9.35 -31.72 -36.11
CA GLN A 125 9.78 -30.67 -37.02
C GLN A 125 9.60 -29.27 -36.41
N THR A 126 10.42 -28.32 -36.85
CA THR A 126 10.28 -26.91 -36.43
C THR A 126 9.00 -26.30 -36.98
N ILE A 127 8.29 -25.58 -36.10
CA ILE A 127 7.10 -24.81 -36.47
C ILE A 127 7.43 -23.63 -37.39
N VAL A 128 6.44 -23.25 -38.19
CA VAL A 128 6.49 -22.14 -39.14
C VAL A 128 5.69 -20.97 -38.58
N TYR A 129 6.32 -19.82 -38.42
CA TYR A 129 5.66 -18.64 -37.86
C TYR A 129 4.89 -17.88 -38.93
N LEU A 130 3.85 -17.15 -38.51
CA LEU A 130 3.10 -16.23 -39.34
C LEU A 130 4.00 -15.06 -39.78
N ALA A 131 4.03 -14.76 -41.08
CA ALA A 131 4.67 -13.57 -41.63
C ALA A 131 3.70 -12.39 -41.62
N TYR A 132 2.55 -12.54 -42.28
CA TYR A 132 1.52 -11.51 -42.36
C TYR A 132 0.17 -12.10 -42.80
N ARG A 133 -0.91 -11.37 -42.54
CA ARG A 133 -2.31 -11.80 -42.78
C ARG A 133 -2.78 -11.45 -44.20
N ALA A 134 -2.18 -12.10 -45.20
CA ALA A 134 -2.64 -12.14 -46.58
C ALA A 134 -1.97 -13.33 -47.29
N ALA A 135 -2.40 -13.68 -48.51
CA ALA A 135 -1.70 -14.68 -49.30
C ALA A 135 -0.24 -14.26 -49.62
N CYS A 136 0.68 -15.22 -49.63
CA CYS A 136 2.05 -15.02 -50.11
C CYS A 136 2.03 -14.73 -51.62
N ASN A 137 2.46 -13.52 -51.99
CA ASN A 137 2.62 -13.11 -53.39
C ASN A 137 4.12 -12.79 -53.61
N GLY A 138 4.83 -13.59 -54.41
CA GLY A 138 6.28 -13.47 -54.72
C GLY A 138 6.65 -12.29 -55.64
N PRO A 139 7.92 -12.12 -56.08
CA PRO A 139 9.06 -13.07 -56.14
C PRO A 139 10.20 -12.77 -55.11
N PRO A 140 11.27 -13.60 -55.01
CA PRO A 140 12.17 -13.65 -53.86
C PRO A 140 13.30 -12.63 -53.98
N CYS A 141 13.47 -11.80 -52.95
CA CYS A 141 14.59 -10.88 -52.85
C CYS A 141 15.84 -11.66 -52.42
N PRO A 142 16.99 -11.55 -53.11
CA PRO A 142 18.23 -12.26 -52.77
C PRO A 142 18.92 -11.62 -51.56
N CYS A 143 18.21 -11.57 -50.43
CA CYS A 143 18.71 -11.00 -49.20
C CYS A 143 19.37 -12.08 -48.36
N THR A 144 20.53 -11.77 -47.77
CA THR A 144 21.18 -12.66 -46.82
C THR A 144 20.25 -12.97 -45.65
N ASN A 145 20.34 -14.18 -45.10
CA ASN A 145 19.48 -14.58 -44.00
C ASN A 145 19.80 -13.91 -42.64
N VAL A 146 20.78 -13.01 -42.61
CA VAL A 146 21.21 -12.28 -41.41
C VAL A 146 20.07 -11.42 -40.87
N ALA A 147 19.70 -11.65 -39.61
CA ALA A 147 18.64 -10.91 -38.94
C ALA A 147 19.20 -9.61 -38.35
N ALA A 148 18.77 -8.49 -38.92
CA ALA A 148 19.13 -7.13 -38.49
C ALA A 148 17.90 -6.23 -38.68
N PRO A 149 16.87 -6.40 -37.84
CA PRO A 149 15.52 -5.91 -38.12
C PRO A 149 15.45 -4.39 -38.23
N VAL A 150 14.59 -3.90 -39.13
CA VAL A 150 14.37 -2.49 -39.42
C VAL A 150 12.89 -2.18 -39.62
N CYS A 151 12.49 -0.94 -39.36
CA CYS A 151 11.14 -0.47 -39.61
C CYS A 151 11.06 0.37 -40.88
N GLY A 152 10.08 0.10 -41.74
CA GLY A 152 9.72 0.96 -42.87
C GLY A 152 8.79 2.10 -42.49
N THR A 153 8.76 3.17 -43.28
CA THR A 153 7.83 4.31 -43.15
C THR A 153 6.35 3.92 -43.30
N ASP A 154 6.09 2.68 -43.73
CA ASP A 154 4.78 2.05 -43.72
C ASP A 154 4.42 1.38 -42.38
N ASN A 155 5.26 1.58 -41.35
CA ASN A 155 5.16 0.96 -40.02
C ASN A 155 5.21 -0.59 -40.04
N ILE A 156 5.84 -1.19 -41.06
CA ILE A 156 6.07 -2.64 -41.12
C ILE A 156 7.52 -2.98 -40.69
N LEU A 157 7.66 -4.01 -39.85
CA LEU A 157 8.95 -4.55 -39.43
C LEU A 157 9.51 -5.51 -40.48
N TYR A 158 10.67 -5.20 -41.01
CA TYR A 158 11.41 -6.03 -41.95
C TYR A 158 12.59 -6.71 -41.25
N ARG A 159 12.83 -7.97 -41.59
CA ARG A 159 13.90 -8.81 -40.99
C ARG A 159 15.31 -8.24 -41.15
N ASN A 160 15.55 -7.50 -42.22
CA ASN A 160 16.74 -6.72 -42.47
C ASN A 160 16.46 -5.66 -43.54
N GLN A 161 17.37 -4.70 -43.66
CA GLN A 161 17.25 -3.57 -44.59
C GLN A 161 17.09 -3.99 -46.05
N CYS A 162 17.76 -5.06 -46.49
CA CYS A 162 17.61 -5.58 -47.84
C CYS A 162 16.15 -5.98 -48.15
N VAL A 163 15.44 -6.56 -47.17
CA VAL A 163 14.03 -6.94 -47.35
C VAL A 163 13.12 -5.71 -47.39
N LEU A 164 13.42 -4.66 -46.62
CA LEU A 164 12.71 -3.36 -46.70
C LEU A 164 12.89 -2.73 -48.08
N GLU A 165 14.13 -2.62 -48.57
CA GLU A 165 14.45 -2.02 -49.87
C GLU A 165 13.80 -2.77 -51.03
N CYS A 166 13.72 -4.10 -50.92
CA CYS A 166 13.02 -4.91 -51.89
C CYS A 166 11.50 -4.71 -51.85
N ALA A 167 10.92 -4.62 -50.66
CA ALA A 167 9.49 -4.30 -50.50
C ALA A 167 9.16 -2.91 -51.08
N SER A 168 10.04 -1.93 -50.86
CA SER A 168 9.95 -0.59 -51.43
C SER A 168 9.99 -0.61 -52.96
N SER A 169 10.93 -1.35 -53.55
CA SER A 169 11.06 -1.50 -55.01
C SER A 169 9.80 -2.14 -55.63
N ASN A 170 9.22 -3.14 -54.96
CA ASN A 170 7.98 -3.77 -55.39
C ASN A 170 6.76 -2.85 -55.26
N ALA A 171 6.70 -2.01 -54.23
CA ALA A 171 5.66 -1.00 -54.06
C ALA A 171 5.73 0.04 -55.20
N GLN A 172 6.94 0.53 -55.51
CA GLN A 172 7.18 1.47 -56.61
C GLN A 172 6.82 0.88 -57.98
N ALA A 173 7.14 -0.40 -58.23
CA ALA A 173 6.75 -1.10 -59.46
C ALA A 173 5.22 -1.20 -59.66
N LYS A 174 4.44 -1.03 -58.57
CA LYS A 174 2.99 -0.98 -58.57
C LYS A 174 2.43 0.46 -58.47
N ASN A 175 3.26 1.48 -58.70
CA ASN A 175 2.94 2.90 -58.54
C ASN A 175 2.48 3.31 -57.12
N LEU A 176 2.95 2.61 -56.08
CA LEU A 176 2.72 2.98 -54.68
C LEU A 176 3.90 3.82 -54.12
N PRO A 177 3.69 4.57 -53.02
CA PRO A 177 4.77 5.33 -52.38
C PRO A 177 5.96 4.46 -51.99
N ALA A 178 7.16 5.05 -52.06
CA ALA A 178 8.39 4.40 -51.63
C ALA A 178 8.36 4.16 -50.10
N ILE A 179 8.75 2.96 -49.69
CA ILE A 179 8.91 2.61 -48.27
C ILE A 179 10.37 2.90 -47.91
N GLU A 180 10.59 3.82 -46.98
CA GLU A 180 11.92 4.26 -46.54
C GLU A 180 12.21 3.70 -45.14
N LEU A 181 13.49 3.64 -44.76
CA LEU A 181 13.88 3.24 -43.41
C LEU A 181 13.42 4.31 -42.40
N GLN A 182 12.42 3.98 -41.58
CA GLN A 182 11.94 4.86 -40.52
C GLN A 182 12.85 4.80 -39.30
N ASN A 183 13.24 3.60 -38.86
CA ASN A 183 14.21 3.42 -37.79
C ASN A 183 14.82 2.01 -37.79
N ASN A 184 16.05 1.89 -37.28
CA ASN A 184 16.65 0.57 -37.00
C ASN A 184 15.90 -0.10 -35.83
N GLY A 185 15.64 -1.40 -35.95
CA GLY A 185 14.81 -2.15 -35.01
C GLY A 185 13.30 -2.03 -35.28
N ALA A 186 12.50 -2.33 -34.25
CA ALA A 186 11.03 -2.37 -34.35
C ALA A 186 10.39 -1.00 -34.64
N CYS A 187 9.26 -1.00 -35.34
CA CYS A 187 8.51 0.21 -35.68
C CYS A 187 8.04 1.00 -34.47
N LEU A 188 8.15 2.33 -34.59
CA LEU A 188 7.85 3.31 -33.56
C LEU A 188 6.58 4.08 -33.93
N ASP A 189 5.45 3.37 -34.02
CA ASP A 189 4.16 3.92 -33.60
C ASP A 189 3.12 2.81 -33.35
N GLY A 190 2.60 2.83 -32.12
CA GLY A 190 1.76 1.78 -31.55
C GLY A 190 2.59 0.81 -30.72
N CYS A 191 2.83 1.14 -29.45
CA CYS A 191 3.28 0.13 -28.50
C CYS A 191 2.21 -0.96 -28.41
N LEU A 192 2.36 -2.03 -29.20
CA LEU A 192 1.52 -3.21 -29.17
C LEU A 192 1.89 -4.03 -27.94
N CYS A 193 1.51 -3.52 -26.78
CA CYS A 193 1.68 -4.25 -25.55
C CYS A 193 0.55 -5.27 -25.42
N PRO A 194 0.87 -6.51 -25.02
CA PRO A 194 -0.16 -7.48 -24.67
C PRO A 194 -1.14 -6.84 -23.68
N LYS A 195 -2.45 -7.14 -23.77
CA LYS A 195 -3.43 -6.72 -22.75
C LYS A 195 -3.28 -7.50 -21.44
N THR A 196 -2.14 -8.14 -21.21
CA THR A 196 -1.82 -8.83 -19.96
C THR A 196 -1.65 -7.79 -18.87
N VAL A 197 -2.37 -7.96 -17.76
CA VAL A 197 -2.32 -7.04 -16.63
C VAL A 197 -1.30 -7.60 -15.64
N GLU A 198 -0.05 -7.17 -15.79
CA GLU A 198 1.10 -7.47 -14.92
C GLU A 198 1.76 -6.16 -14.47
N PRO A 199 1.07 -5.39 -13.62
CA PRO A 199 1.35 -3.97 -13.47
C PRO A 199 2.74 -3.67 -12.89
N VAL A 200 3.42 -2.69 -13.46
CA VAL A 200 4.72 -2.18 -12.97
C VAL A 200 4.60 -0.74 -12.50
N CYS A 201 5.36 -0.38 -11.47
CA CYS A 201 5.38 0.98 -10.91
C CYS A 201 6.57 1.77 -11.46
N GLY A 202 6.33 2.97 -11.97
CA GLY A 202 7.38 3.89 -12.42
C GLY A 202 7.86 4.84 -11.32
N THR A 203 9.06 5.41 -11.48
CA THR A 203 9.60 6.48 -10.61
C THR A 203 8.78 7.77 -10.64
N ASP A 204 7.89 7.93 -11.61
CA ASP A 204 6.89 8.99 -11.70
C ASP A 204 5.66 8.75 -10.81
N GLY A 205 5.62 7.63 -10.07
CA GLY A 205 4.52 7.24 -9.20
C GLY A 205 3.29 6.73 -9.95
N ARG A 206 3.39 6.42 -11.25
CA ARG A 206 2.31 5.87 -12.07
C ARG A 206 2.45 4.35 -12.24
N ILE A 207 1.29 3.68 -12.33
CA ILE A 207 1.19 2.25 -12.62
C ILE A 207 0.95 2.07 -14.11
N TYR A 208 1.70 1.15 -14.71
CA TYR A 208 1.62 0.77 -16.10
C TYR A 208 1.08 -0.65 -16.18
N ASP A 209 0.14 -0.92 -17.09
CA ASP A 209 -0.57 -2.21 -17.21
C ASP A 209 0.37 -3.42 -17.28
N ASN A 210 1.57 -3.26 -17.85
CA ASN A 210 2.66 -4.22 -17.85
C ASN A 210 4.01 -3.56 -18.14
N LEU A 211 5.08 -4.34 -18.07
CA LEU A 211 6.43 -3.85 -18.39
C LEU A 211 6.52 -3.22 -19.79
N CYS A 212 5.80 -3.77 -20.78
CA CYS A 212 5.79 -3.22 -22.13
C CYS A 212 5.18 -1.80 -22.15
N THR A 213 4.08 -1.56 -21.43
CA THR A 213 3.47 -0.21 -21.40
C THR A 213 4.33 0.80 -20.64
N PHE A 214 5.13 0.36 -19.68
CA PHE A 214 6.15 1.17 -19.00
C PHE A 214 7.33 1.52 -19.92
N GLU A 215 7.92 0.52 -20.58
CA GLU A 215 9.03 0.73 -21.53
C GLU A 215 8.61 1.58 -22.73
N CYS A 216 7.37 1.41 -23.18
CA CYS A 216 6.75 2.28 -24.18
C CYS A 216 6.78 3.75 -23.77
N GLN A 217 6.43 4.05 -22.52
CA GLN A 217 6.42 5.42 -22.02
C GLN A 217 7.83 6.01 -21.93
N ASN A 218 8.82 5.22 -21.50
CA ASN A 218 10.23 5.63 -21.51
C ASN A 218 10.74 5.98 -22.91
N LYS A 219 10.30 5.23 -23.91
CA LYS A 219 10.67 5.44 -25.31
C LYS A 219 10.02 6.70 -25.91
N LYS A 220 8.88 7.16 -25.37
CA LYS A 220 8.29 8.47 -25.69
C LYS A 220 9.08 9.62 -25.03
N LEU A 221 9.57 9.41 -23.80
CA LEU A 221 10.35 10.40 -23.05
C LEU A 221 11.76 10.60 -23.62
N SER A 222 12.38 9.58 -24.21
CA SER A 222 13.69 9.70 -24.87
C SER A 222 13.68 10.64 -26.08
N ASN A 223 12.54 10.81 -26.75
CA ASN A 223 12.38 11.75 -27.86
C ASN A 223 12.22 13.22 -27.38
N SER A 224 12.14 13.46 -26.07
CA SER A 224 11.84 14.78 -25.48
C SER A 224 12.91 15.31 -24.49
N GLN A 225 14.16 14.82 -24.57
CA GLN A 225 15.30 15.22 -23.69
C GLN A 225 15.06 15.03 -22.17
N ASN A 226 14.07 14.24 -21.77
CA ASN A 226 13.81 13.92 -20.36
C ASN A 226 14.59 12.67 -19.91
N GLU A 227 14.96 12.61 -18.62
CA GLU A 227 15.54 11.38 -18.06
C GLU A 227 14.55 10.20 -18.15
N PRO A 228 15.04 8.98 -18.47
CA PRO A 228 14.20 7.79 -18.54
C PRO A 228 13.69 7.40 -17.14
N LEU A 229 12.40 7.06 -17.05
CA LEU A 229 11.78 6.53 -15.84
C LEU A 229 12.43 5.19 -15.49
N LYS A 230 12.55 4.89 -14.19
CA LYS A 230 13.02 3.59 -13.71
C LYS A 230 11.85 2.83 -13.08
N ILE A 231 11.93 1.51 -13.08
CA ILE A 231 10.97 0.70 -12.32
C ILE A 231 11.22 1.01 -10.85
N ALA A 232 10.22 1.60 -10.22
CA ALA A 232 10.24 1.95 -8.82
C ALA A 232 9.73 0.79 -7.99
N ASN A 233 10.04 0.85 -6.70
CA ASN A 233 9.50 -0.10 -5.74
C ASN A 233 7.95 -0.02 -5.74
N PRO A 234 7.19 -1.13 -5.66
CA PRO A 234 5.74 -1.13 -5.49
C PRO A 234 5.19 -0.14 -4.45
N PHE A 235 5.97 0.20 -3.41
CA PHE A 235 5.62 1.21 -2.40
C PHE A 235 5.48 2.65 -2.94
N THR A 236 5.83 2.91 -4.21
CA THR A 236 5.89 4.26 -4.82
C THR A 236 4.59 4.69 -5.52
N CYS A 237 3.73 3.74 -5.90
CA CYS A 237 2.49 4.02 -6.63
C CYS A 237 1.25 3.88 -5.72
N ARG A 238 0.36 4.89 -5.71
CA ARG A 238 -0.88 4.86 -4.92
C ARG A 238 -1.96 4.05 -5.65
N GLU A 239 -2.46 3.03 -4.95
CA GLU A 239 -3.58 2.11 -5.25
C GLU A 239 -3.23 0.74 -5.86
N CYS A 240 -3.90 -0.28 -5.32
CA CYS A 240 -3.66 -1.70 -5.53
C CYS A 240 -4.70 -2.26 -6.51
N ALA A 241 -4.26 -2.79 -7.65
CA ALA A 241 -5.12 -3.41 -8.67
C ALA A 241 -4.77 -4.91 -8.84
N CYS A 242 -5.60 -5.80 -8.28
CA CYS A 242 -5.40 -7.25 -8.33
C CYS A 242 -6.38 -7.93 -9.31
N ARG A 243 -5.90 -8.98 -10.00
CA ARG A 243 -6.73 -9.82 -10.87
C ARG A 243 -7.70 -10.66 -10.03
N LYS A 244 -8.97 -10.77 -10.45
CA LYS A 244 -9.99 -11.62 -9.79
C LYS A 244 -9.79 -13.12 -10.13
N VAL A 245 -8.61 -13.65 -9.86
CA VAL A 245 -8.31 -15.09 -9.96
C VAL A 245 -8.36 -15.69 -8.56
N PHE A 246 -9.05 -16.82 -8.40
CA PHE A 246 -9.19 -17.51 -7.11
C PHE A 246 -8.18 -18.65 -7.01
N GLU A 247 -6.99 -18.32 -6.51
CA GLU A 247 -5.88 -19.22 -6.19
C GLU A 247 -5.49 -18.96 -4.73
N PRO A 248 -6.26 -19.49 -3.77
CA PRO A 248 -6.20 -19.04 -2.39
C PRO A 248 -4.86 -19.31 -1.73
N VAL A 249 -4.43 -18.41 -0.84
CA VAL A 249 -3.23 -18.54 -0.02
C VAL A 249 -3.53 -18.22 1.43
N CYS A 250 -2.89 -18.93 2.36
CA CYS A 250 -3.02 -18.66 3.80
C CYS A 250 -1.97 -17.65 4.24
N GLY A 251 -2.40 -16.57 4.89
CA GLY A 251 -1.52 -15.53 5.42
C GLY A 251 -0.97 -15.83 6.81
N THR A 252 0.10 -15.14 7.21
CA THR A 252 0.65 -15.19 8.58
C THR A 252 -0.34 -14.70 9.65
N ASP A 253 -1.40 -14.00 9.24
CA ASP A 253 -2.54 -13.61 10.08
C ASP A 253 -3.63 -14.69 10.18
N GLY A 254 -3.41 -15.87 9.60
CA GLY A 254 -4.36 -17.00 9.62
C GLY A 254 -5.58 -16.81 8.73
N ARG A 255 -5.56 -15.80 7.83
CA ARG A 255 -6.65 -15.54 6.87
C ARG A 255 -6.34 -16.12 5.50
N THR A 256 -7.36 -16.66 4.85
CA THR A 256 -7.30 -17.04 3.44
C THR A 256 -7.47 -15.81 2.57
N TYR A 257 -6.48 -15.54 1.71
CA TYR A 257 -6.55 -14.50 0.69
C TYR A 257 -6.89 -15.11 -0.66
N PRO A 258 -7.73 -14.47 -1.50
CA PRO A 258 -8.15 -15.03 -2.78
C PRO A 258 -7.01 -15.35 -3.75
N ASN A 259 -5.90 -14.62 -3.65
CA ASN A 259 -4.66 -14.85 -4.41
C ASN A 259 -3.47 -14.11 -3.78
N LYS A 260 -2.28 -14.35 -4.33
CA LYS A 260 -1.01 -13.75 -3.90
C LYS A 260 -0.99 -12.21 -3.99
N CYS A 261 -1.66 -11.62 -4.98
CA CYS A 261 -1.73 -10.16 -5.11
C CYS A 261 -2.55 -9.55 -3.96
N GLU A 262 -3.68 -10.16 -3.60
CA GLU A 262 -4.55 -9.65 -2.53
C GLU A 262 -3.86 -9.63 -1.16
N ILE A 263 -3.04 -10.64 -0.83
CA ILE A 263 -2.26 -10.62 0.42
C ILE A 263 -1.15 -9.56 0.40
N GLN A 264 -0.46 -9.37 -0.73
CA GLN A 264 0.55 -8.32 -0.89
C GLN A 264 -0.06 -6.92 -0.79
N CYS A 265 -1.25 -6.74 -1.37
CA CYS A 265 -2.01 -5.51 -1.27
C CYS A 265 -2.59 -5.26 0.12
N ALA A 266 -3.00 -6.31 0.83
CA ALA A 266 -3.39 -6.21 2.23
C ALA A 266 -2.20 -5.81 3.12
N SER A 267 -1.02 -6.39 2.89
CA SER A 267 0.23 -6.01 3.57
C SER A 267 0.55 -4.52 3.37
N PHE A 268 0.44 -4.02 2.15
CA PHE A 268 0.67 -2.61 1.83
C PHE A 268 -0.37 -1.66 2.42
N ARG A 269 -1.67 -1.94 2.23
CA ARG A 269 -2.78 -1.12 2.78
C ARG A 269 -2.72 -1.02 4.30
N ARG A 270 -2.30 -2.10 4.96
CA ARG A 270 -2.17 -2.18 6.42
C ARG A 270 -0.80 -1.71 6.93
N ARG A 271 0.15 -1.42 6.04
CA ARG A 271 1.57 -1.14 6.36
C ARG A 271 2.18 -2.23 7.26
N ASP A 272 1.84 -3.48 6.98
CA ASP A 272 2.27 -4.63 7.76
C ASP A 272 3.28 -5.49 6.96
N PRO A 273 4.59 -5.32 7.17
CA PRO A 273 5.63 -6.09 6.48
C PRO A 273 5.72 -7.55 6.93
N PHE A 274 5.01 -7.92 8.02
CA PHE A 274 4.99 -9.28 8.55
C PHE A 274 3.83 -10.12 7.99
N LEU A 275 2.90 -9.50 7.26
CA LEU A 275 1.84 -10.20 6.54
C LEU A 275 2.40 -10.89 5.29
N GLN A 276 2.70 -12.18 5.41
CA GLN A 276 3.33 -13.01 4.38
C GLN A 276 2.51 -14.28 4.13
N ILE A 277 2.81 -14.98 3.04
CA ILE A 277 2.15 -16.25 2.71
C ILE A 277 2.79 -17.37 3.53
N VAL A 278 1.97 -18.12 4.26
CA VAL A 278 2.38 -19.30 5.04
C VAL A 278 2.21 -20.59 4.24
N SER A 279 1.12 -20.74 3.49
CA SER A 279 0.87 -21.93 2.66
C SER A 279 0.04 -21.63 1.41
N GLN A 280 0.16 -22.49 0.39
CA GLN A 280 -0.73 -22.51 -0.77
C GLN A 280 -2.06 -23.18 -0.38
N GLY A 281 -3.18 -22.69 -0.91
CA GLY A 281 -4.53 -23.15 -0.57
C GLY A 281 -5.20 -22.30 0.53
N PRO A 282 -6.51 -22.51 0.78
CA PRO A 282 -7.19 -21.89 1.90
C PRO A 282 -6.58 -22.36 3.22
N CYS A 283 -6.61 -21.53 4.25
CA CYS A 283 -6.22 -21.95 5.60
C CYS A 283 -7.05 -23.19 5.99
N PRO A 284 -6.41 -24.30 6.40
CA PRO A 284 -7.11 -25.57 6.61
C PRO A 284 -8.14 -25.50 7.75
N GLU A 285 -9.19 -26.32 7.64
CA GLU A 285 -10.09 -26.64 8.76
C GLU A 285 -9.27 -27.04 9.99
N CYS A 286 -9.67 -26.50 11.14
CA CYS A 286 -8.77 -26.29 12.27
C CYS A 286 -8.20 -27.59 12.84
N PHE A 287 -6.97 -27.91 12.45
CA PHE A 287 -6.13 -28.89 13.12
C PHE A 287 -5.31 -28.18 14.20
N CYS A 288 -5.92 -27.95 15.35
CA CYS A 288 -5.19 -27.49 16.52
C CYS A 288 -4.57 -28.72 17.20
N LYS A 289 -3.27 -28.65 17.50
CA LYS A 289 -2.64 -29.66 18.37
C LYS A 289 -3.39 -29.67 19.70
N ASP A 290 -3.60 -30.84 20.30
CA ASP A 290 -4.23 -31.00 21.63
C ASP A 290 -3.24 -30.62 22.75
N GLU A 291 -2.56 -29.49 22.58
CA GLU A 291 -1.64 -28.88 23.53
C GLU A 291 -2.44 -27.89 24.38
N PHE A 292 -2.37 -28.05 25.70
CA PHE A 292 -3.15 -27.24 26.65
C PHE A 292 -2.35 -26.03 27.13
N TYR A 293 -2.43 -24.95 26.35
CA TYR A 293 -1.87 -23.63 26.65
C TYR A 293 -3.02 -22.61 26.64
N PRO A 294 -3.87 -22.61 27.68
CA PRO A 294 -5.19 -22.01 27.59
C PRO A 294 -5.12 -20.49 27.42
N VAL A 295 -6.09 -19.93 26.71
CA VAL A 295 -6.27 -18.48 26.55
C VAL A 295 -7.70 -18.07 26.87
N CYS A 296 -7.84 -16.92 27.52
CA CYS A 296 -9.14 -16.31 27.79
C CYS A 296 -9.49 -15.39 26.64
N GLY A 297 -10.63 -15.61 25.98
CA GLY A 297 -11.15 -14.74 24.93
C GLY A 297 -11.82 -13.48 25.48
N THR A 298 -11.97 -12.47 24.63
CA THR A 298 -12.76 -11.26 24.94
C THR A 298 -14.25 -11.53 25.13
N ASP A 299 -14.70 -12.73 24.77
CA ASP A 299 -16.03 -13.26 25.08
C ASP A 299 -16.11 -13.94 26.45
N HIS A 300 -15.03 -13.86 27.24
CA HIS A 300 -14.86 -14.48 28.55
C HIS A 300 -14.93 -16.01 28.53
N LYS A 301 -14.64 -16.64 27.38
CA LYS A 301 -14.49 -18.10 27.28
C LYS A 301 -13.02 -18.51 27.25
N THR A 302 -12.74 -19.64 27.89
CA THR A 302 -11.42 -20.27 27.82
C THR A 302 -11.33 -21.17 26.59
N TYR A 303 -10.27 -21.00 25.82
CA TYR A 303 -9.89 -21.87 24.70
C TYR A 303 -8.66 -22.68 25.09
N LYS A 304 -8.52 -23.93 24.63
CA LYS A 304 -7.37 -24.77 25.04
C LYS A 304 -6.03 -24.20 24.58
N ASN A 305 -6.02 -23.46 23.48
CA ASN A 305 -4.86 -22.77 22.95
C ASN A 305 -5.26 -21.64 21.98
N ASP A 306 -4.30 -20.79 21.63
CA ASP A 306 -4.44 -19.71 20.64
C ASP A 306 -5.07 -20.20 19.33
N CYS A 307 -4.76 -21.43 18.90
CA CYS A 307 -5.30 -22.00 17.67
C CYS A 307 -6.80 -22.24 17.78
N GLU A 308 -7.30 -22.75 18.91
CA GLU A 308 -8.74 -22.96 19.11
C GLU A 308 -9.53 -21.64 19.16
N LEU A 309 -8.98 -20.58 19.76
CA LEU A 309 -9.61 -19.25 19.75
C LEU A 309 -9.68 -18.69 18.33
N ARG A 310 -8.58 -18.77 17.57
CA ARG A 310 -8.55 -18.35 16.16
C ARG A 310 -9.50 -19.19 15.31
N CYS A 311 -9.65 -20.46 15.64
CA CYS A 311 -10.62 -21.33 15.00
C CYS A 311 -12.07 -20.90 15.28
N ALA A 312 -12.38 -20.50 16.52
CA ALA A 312 -13.71 -20.02 16.87
C ALA A 312 -14.09 -18.75 16.07
N ASN A 313 -13.14 -17.86 15.79
CA ASN A 313 -13.36 -16.70 14.93
C ASN A 313 -13.72 -17.06 13.49
N ASN A 314 -13.18 -18.16 12.96
CA ASN A 314 -13.48 -18.61 11.60
C ASN A 314 -14.91 -19.18 11.46
N LYS A 315 -15.60 -19.43 12.58
CA LYS A 315 -16.99 -19.88 12.62
C LYS A 315 -17.99 -18.75 12.82
N LEU A 316 -17.53 -17.52 13.03
CA LEU A 316 -18.38 -16.34 13.19
C LEU A 316 -18.98 -15.91 11.84
N SER A 317 -20.25 -15.52 11.84
CA SER A 317 -20.94 -15.01 10.66
C SER A 317 -20.45 -13.60 10.30
N ALA A 318 -20.62 -13.21 9.03
CA ALA A 318 -20.21 -11.89 8.56
C ALA A 318 -20.94 -10.77 9.35
N GLY A 319 -20.18 -9.99 10.13
CA GLY A 319 -20.68 -8.87 10.95
C GLY A 319 -20.57 -9.11 12.46
N GLU A 320 -20.24 -10.32 12.92
CA GLU A 320 -19.99 -10.59 14.33
C GLU A 320 -18.60 -10.09 14.78
N GLN A 321 -18.51 -9.68 16.04
CA GLN A 321 -17.28 -9.11 16.60
C GLN A 321 -16.27 -10.23 16.87
N LEU A 322 -15.08 -10.10 16.27
CA LEU A 322 -14.00 -11.08 16.43
C LEU A 322 -13.57 -11.20 17.89
N ILE A 323 -13.44 -12.43 18.36
CA ILE A 323 -12.98 -12.80 19.69
C ILE A 323 -11.46 -12.69 19.69
N SER A 324 -10.88 -11.84 20.51
CA SER A 324 -9.43 -11.71 20.66
C SER A 324 -8.98 -12.34 21.97
N ILE A 325 -7.70 -12.72 22.07
CA ILE A 325 -7.13 -13.29 23.31
C ILE A 325 -7.07 -12.18 24.35
N PHE A 326 -8.06 -12.09 25.24
CA PHE A 326 -8.09 -11.13 26.35
C PHE A 326 -6.83 -11.24 27.22
N TYR A 327 -6.42 -12.48 27.53
CA TYR A 327 -5.12 -12.80 28.14
C TYR A 327 -4.73 -14.27 28.03
N GLN A 328 -3.44 -14.53 28.25
CA GLN A 328 -2.88 -15.88 28.33
C GLN A 328 -3.25 -16.53 29.69
N GLY A 329 -3.89 -17.70 29.66
CA GLY A 329 -4.45 -18.40 30.82
C GLY A 329 -5.94 -18.71 30.68
N GLN A 330 -6.48 -19.50 31.62
CA GLN A 330 -7.93 -19.75 31.70
C GLN A 330 -8.69 -18.52 32.21
N CYS A 331 -9.92 -18.30 31.75
CA CYS A 331 -10.78 -17.26 32.29
C CYS A 331 -11.13 -17.54 33.76
N MET A 332 -10.95 -16.55 34.63
CA MET A 332 -11.40 -16.62 36.03
C MET A 332 -12.87 -16.22 36.21
N GLU A 333 -13.57 -16.84 37.16
CA GLU A 333 -14.88 -16.37 37.63
C GLU A 333 -14.74 -15.07 38.45
N TYR A 334 -15.65 -14.13 38.21
CA TYR A 334 -15.62 -12.80 38.81
C TYR A 334 -15.85 -12.84 40.33
N ASN A 335 -14.93 -12.25 41.10
CA ASN A 335 -15.24 -11.70 42.42
C ASN A 335 -14.80 -10.22 42.45
N CYS A 336 -15.74 -9.34 42.75
CA CYS A 336 -15.65 -7.89 42.49
C CYS A 336 -14.90 -7.08 43.56
N ASP A 337 -13.92 -7.67 44.26
CA ASP A 337 -13.04 -6.97 45.19
C ASP A 337 -11.58 -7.19 44.77
N CYS A 338 -10.96 -6.18 44.16
CA CYS A 338 -9.58 -6.25 43.70
C CYS A 338 -8.57 -6.14 44.87
N ASN A 339 -8.38 -7.23 45.60
CA ASN A 339 -7.25 -7.38 46.51
C ASN A 339 -6.25 -8.36 45.89
N CYS A 340 -5.33 -7.84 45.08
CA CYS A 340 -4.36 -8.67 44.36
C CYS A 340 -3.10 -8.89 45.19
N ASP A 341 -2.69 -10.16 45.32
CA ASP A 341 -1.42 -10.51 45.93
C ASP A 341 -0.23 -9.95 45.13
N SER A 342 0.85 -9.63 45.86
CA SER A 342 2.05 -8.99 45.32
C SER A 342 2.99 -9.92 44.54
N GLU A 343 2.64 -11.19 44.40
CA GLU A 343 3.43 -12.18 43.68
C GLU A 343 3.53 -11.82 42.19
N TYR A 344 4.77 -11.77 41.68
CA TYR A 344 5.06 -11.37 40.31
C TYR A 344 4.99 -12.57 39.38
N GLN A 345 3.94 -12.64 38.57
CA GLN A 345 3.71 -13.67 37.55
C GLN A 345 3.18 -12.99 36.28
N PRO A 346 4.07 -12.36 35.48
CA PRO A 346 3.66 -11.37 34.50
C PRO A 346 2.83 -11.96 33.36
N VAL A 347 1.76 -11.26 32.99
CA VAL A 347 0.84 -11.64 31.90
C VAL A 347 0.72 -10.52 30.88
N CYS A 348 0.56 -10.85 29.60
CA CYS A 348 0.41 -9.87 28.53
C CYS A 348 -1.08 -9.69 28.19
N GLY A 349 -1.57 -8.46 28.23
CA GLY A 349 -2.96 -8.13 27.86
C GLY A 349 -3.10 -7.70 26.39
N ILE A 350 -4.34 -7.68 25.89
CA ILE A 350 -4.69 -7.26 24.51
C ILE A 350 -4.27 -5.84 24.13
N ASP A 351 -4.00 -4.99 25.12
CA ASP A 351 -3.52 -3.63 24.93
C ASP A 351 -2.00 -3.57 24.72
N ASN A 352 -1.35 -4.72 24.49
CA ASN A 352 0.10 -4.90 24.40
C ASN A 352 0.85 -4.42 25.66
N ARG A 353 0.20 -4.49 26.84
CA ARG A 353 0.84 -4.19 28.13
C ARG A 353 1.09 -5.47 28.91
N SER A 354 2.19 -5.48 29.65
CA SER A 354 2.51 -6.53 30.62
C SER A 354 1.99 -6.13 32.00
N TYR A 355 1.20 -7.00 32.62
CA TYR A 355 0.59 -6.82 33.93
C TYR A 355 1.34 -7.67 34.96
N TRP A 356 1.32 -7.24 36.21
CA TRP A 356 2.10 -7.85 37.30
C TRP A 356 1.72 -9.30 37.58
N ASN A 357 0.42 -9.59 37.54
CA ASN A 357 -0.17 -10.93 37.53
C ASN A 357 -1.61 -10.87 36.97
N LEU A 358 -2.24 -12.04 36.87
CA LEU A 358 -3.57 -12.18 36.28
C LEU A 358 -4.67 -11.44 37.03
N CYS A 359 -4.54 -11.25 38.35
CA CYS A 359 -5.46 -10.43 39.15
C CYS A 359 -5.39 -8.96 38.74
N PHE A 360 -4.18 -8.41 38.54
CA PHE A 360 -4.01 -7.02 38.10
C PHE A 360 -4.56 -6.75 36.70
N LEU A 361 -4.59 -7.76 35.83
CA LEU A 361 -5.20 -7.67 34.49
C LEU A 361 -6.73 -7.70 34.53
N ASN A 362 -7.31 -8.51 35.43
CA ASN A 362 -8.76 -8.71 35.56
C ASN A 362 -9.45 -7.69 36.48
N CYS A 363 -8.70 -6.81 37.15
CA CYS A 363 -9.31 -5.77 37.96
C CYS A 363 -9.99 -4.73 37.05
N PRO A 364 -11.32 -4.51 37.14
CA PRO A 364 -12.03 -3.58 36.28
C PRO A 364 -11.63 -2.15 36.65
N THR A 365 -10.58 -1.65 36.00
CA THR A 365 -10.16 -0.26 36.09
C THR A 365 -10.42 0.43 34.75
N ARG A 366 -11.58 1.09 34.64
CA ARG A 366 -11.74 2.28 33.78
C ARG A 366 -10.75 3.35 34.28
N ARG A 367 -9.45 3.26 34.01
CA ARG A 367 -8.49 4.30 34.41
C ARG A 367 -7.20 4.24 33.57
N ILE A 368 -7.12 5.08 32.53
CA ILE A 368 -5.87 5.49 31.87
C ILE A 368 -4.96 6.17 32.91
N VAL A 369 -3.96 5.44 33.42
CA VAL A 369 -2.77 6.03 34.08
C VAL A 369 -1.53 5.51 33.37
N ALA A 370 -0.51 6.36 33.26
CA ALA A 370 0.84 6.11 32.76
C ALA A 370 0.96 5.96 31.23
N GLY A 371 1.96 6.63 30.66
CA GLY A 371 2.25 6.59 29.22
C GLY A 371 2.49 5.17 28.70
N VAL A 372 2.50 5.03 27.37
CA VAL A 372 2.82 3.76 26.69
C VAL A 372 4.26 3.78 26.19
N ASN A 373 4.91 2.61 26.19
CA ASN A 373 6.22 2.44 25.55
C ASN A 373 6.15 2.94 24.10
N THR A 374 7.09 3.80 23.71
CA THR A 374 7.17 4.34 22.35
C THR A 374 8.59 4.23 21.81
N SER A 375 8.70 3.98 20.51
CA SER A 375 10.00 3.91 19.84
C SER A 375 10.51 5.31 19.53
N ILE A 376 11.82 5.54 19.63
CA ILE A 376 12.43 6.79 19.18
C ILE A 376 12.14 7.09 17.70
N ALA A 377 11.88 6.07 16.87
CA ALA A 377 11.47 6.27 15.48
C ALA A 377 10.08 6.91 15.33
N ALA A 378 9.20 6.80 16.34
CA ALA A 378 7.88 7.43 16.35
C ALA A 378 7.92 8.89 16.80
N VAL A 379 8.95 9.27 17.58
CA VAL A 379 9.20 10.63 18.08
C VAL A 379 10.68 11.03 17.86
N PRO A 380 11.15 11.06 16.60
CA PRO A 380 12.59 11.17 16.26
C PRO A 380 13.23 12.51 16.63
N TRP A 381 12.43 13.50 17.04
CA TRP A 381 12.89 14.78 17.58
C TRP A 381 13.19 14.73 19.07
N GLN A 382 12.88 13.64 19.78
CA GLN A 382 13.06 13.54 21.23
C GLN A 382 14.55 13.59 21.60
N VAL A 383 14.88 14.48 22.53
CA VAL A 383 16.23 14.61 23.11
C VAL A 383 16.20 14.21 24.58
N SER A 384 17.28 13.55 25.03
CA SER A 384 17.63 13.44 26.45
C SER A 384 18.76 14.43 26.75
N LEU A 385 18.45 15.49 27.49
CA LEU A 385 19.43 16.43 28.01
C LEU A 385 20.07 15.86 29.26
N ARG A 386 21.39 15.93 29.33
CA ARG A 386 22.18 15.31 30.39
C ARG A 386 23.16 16.30 30.98
N GLU A 387 23.32 16.24 32.28
CA GLU A 387 24.40 16.90 33.01
C GLU A 387 25.43 15.83 33.35
N LYS A 388 26.64 15.99 32.83
CA LYS A 388 27.68 14.95 32.78
C LYS A 388 27.12 13.69 32.12
N THR A 389 26.82 12.66 32.90
CA THR A 389 26.23 11.40 32.43
C THR A 389 24.78 11.21 32.88
N TYR A 390 24.24 12.09 33.72
CA TYR A 390 22.92 11.93 34.32
C TYR A 390 21.83 12.65 33.50
N PRO A 391 20.73 11.98 33.11
CA PRO A 391 19.64 12.61 32.38
C PRO A 391 18.85 13.55 33.30
N ILE A 392 18.82 14.84 32.95
CA ILE A 392 18.18 15.89 33.76
C ILE A 392 16.83 16.35 33.20
N CYS A 393 16.71 16.39 31.87
CA CYS A 393 15.53 16.93 31.17
C CYS A 393 15.37 16.28 29.78
N GLY A 394 14.23 16.53 29.16
CA GLY A 394 13.99 16.31 27.74
C GLY A 394 14.39 17.50 26.86
N GLY A 395 14.15 17.35 25.57
CA GLY A 395 14.32 18.39 24.57
C GLY A 395 13.75 17.97 23.22
N SER A 396 13.83 18.88 22.25
CA SER A 396 13.35 18.69 20.88
C SER A 396 14.40 19.11 19.86
N VAL A 397 14.62 18.32 18.82
CA VAL A 397 15.43 18.71 17.65
C VAL A 397 14.65 19.71 16.80
N VAL A 398 15.19 20.90 16.57
CA VAL A 398 14.56 21.90 15.68
C VAL A 398 15.35 22.11 14.39
N THR A 399 16.68 22.04 14.44
CA THR A 399 17.55 22.05 13.24
C THR A 399 18.69 21.04 13.41
N THR A 400 19.64 21.02 12.47
CA THR A 400 20.86 20.21 12.58
C THR A 400 21.78 20.67 13.71
N LEU A 401 21.71 21.93 14.14
CA LEU A 401 22.61 22.48 15.18
C LEU A 401 21.89 22.92 16.45
N TRP A 402 20.59 23.14 16.37
CA TRP A 402 19.81 23.76 17.43
C TRP A 402 18.77 22.79 17.99
N LEU A 403 18.72 22.74 19.33
CA LEU A 403 17.75 21.99 20.10
C LEU A 403 16.99 22.93 21.04
N LEU A 404 15.77 22.56 21.37
CA LEU A 404 14.85 23.34 22.19
C LEU A 404 14.54 22.56 23.48
N THR A 405 14.55 23.24 24.63
CA THR A 405 14.26 22.66 25.94
C THR A 405 13.64 23.73 26.86
N ALA A 406 13.46 23.46 28.14
CA ALA A 406 12.99 24.43 29.13
C ALA A 406 14.14 25.25 29.70
N ALA A 407 13.90 26.55 29.99
CA ALA A 407 14.91 27.42 30.58
C ALA A 407 15.41 26.88 31.94
N HIS A 408 14.50 26.36 32.76
CA HIS A 408 14.85 25.87 34.09
C HIS A 408 15.83 24.67 34.07
N CYS A 409 15.93 23.95 32.96
CA CYS A 409 16.90 22.87 32.77
C CYS A 409 18.33 23.39 32.56
N LEU A 410 18.49 24.67 32.17
CA LEU A 410 19.76 25.27 31.77
C LEU A 410 20.34 26.24 32.81
N LEU A 411 19.59 26.60 33.86
CA LEU A 411 20.00 27.65 34.81
C LEU A 411 21.21 27.28 35.69
N ARG A 412 21.44 25.98 35.93
CA ARG A 412 22.52 25.51 36.82
C ARG A 412 23.75 24.99 36.08
N PRO A 413 23.62 24.05 35.13
CA PRO A 413 24.79 23.44 34.52
C PRO A 413 25.47 24.42 33.55
N ARG A 414 26.80 24.37 33.50
CA ARG A 414 27.54 25.08 32.43
C ARG A 414 27.35 24.33 31.11
N ALA A 415 27.43 25.03 29.98
CA ALA A 415 27.37 24.39 28.66
C ALA A 415 28.38 23.24 28.51
N SER A 416 29.59 23.38 29.07
CA SER A 416 30.64 22.34 29.08
C SER A 416 30.31 21.10 29.90
N GLU A 417 29.32 21.17 30.78
CA GLU A 417 28.84 20.06 31.60
C GLU A 417 27.61 19.39 30.98
N LEU A 418 27.08 19.94 29.89
CA LEU A 418 25.91 19.45 29.20
C LEU A 418 26.29 18.56 28.03
N SER A 419 25.58 17.45 27.90
CA SER A 419 25.56 16.63 26.70
C SER A 419 24.13 16.25 26.36
N VAL A 420 23.90 15.90 25.10
CA VAL A 420 22.60 15.44 24.64
C VAL A 420 22.71 14.06 24.03
N ARG A 421 21.69 13.23 24.27
CA ARG A 421 21.51 11.96 23.59
C ARG A 421 20.31 12.00 22.66
N LEU A 422 20.51 11.52 21.45
CA LEU A 422 19.48 11.39 20.42
C LEU A 422 19.44 9.97 19.87
N GLY A 423 18.33 9.56 19.25
CA GLY A 423 18.27 8.31 18.49
C GLY A 423 18.21 7.02 19.32
N SER A 424 17.85 7.09 20.61
CA SER A 424 17.62 5.91 21.47
C SER A 424 16.24 5.93 22.08
N SER A 425 15.57 4.77 22.18
CA SER A 425 14.39 4.58 23.03
C SER A 425 14.76 4.34 24.49
N TRP A 426 16.03 4.03 24.79
CA TRP A 426 16.50 3.71 26.13
C TRP A 426 17.08 4.94 26.83
N LYS A 427 16.69 5.15 28.09
CA LYS A 427 17.13 6.31 28.90
C LYS A 427 18.65 6.34 29.12
N THR A 428 19.26 5.17 29.29
CA THR A 428 20.64 5.02 29.81
C THR A 428 21.65 4.49 28.80
N HIS A 429 21.24 3.86 27.70
CA HIS A 429 22.15 3.38 26.64
C HIS A 429 21.60 3.60 25.21
N GLY A 430 22.43 3.27 24.21
CA GLY A 430 22.10 3.44 22.79
C GLY A 430 22.11 4.90 22.32
N GLY A 431 21.78 5.09 21.04
CA GLY A 431 21.75 6.42 20.41
C GLY A 431 23.12 7.04 20.21
N GLU A 432 23.12 8.33 19.89
CA GLU A 432 24.31 9.13 19.66
C GLU A 432 24.40 10.26 20.69
N MET A 433 25.63 10.54 21.13
CA MET A 433 25.94 11.60 22.08
C MET A 433 26.51 12.80 21.34
N TYR A 434 26.05 14.00 21.69
CA TYR A 434 26.58 15.25 21.16
C TYR A 434 26.90 16.22 22.29
N ASP A 435 28.02 16.92 22.16
CA ASP A 435 28.47 17.93 23.11
C ASP A 435 27.79 19.27 22.85
N VAL A 436 27.45 19.95 23.95
CA VAL A 436 26.82 21.27 23.91
C VAL A 436 27.89 22.35 23.79
N LYS A 437 27.81 23.16 22.74
CA LYS A 437 28.67 24.34 22.54
C LYS A 437 28.22 25.49 23.42
N GLN A 438 26.92 25.77 23.41
CA GLN A 438 26.35 26.88 24.15
C GLN A 438 24.89 26.62 24.49
N SER A 439 24.45 27.15 25.63
CA SER A 439 23.05 27.13 26.06
C SER A 439 22.55 28.56 26.23
N TYR A 440 21.32 28.81 25.81
CA TYR A 440 20.67 30.11 25.89
C TYR A 440 19.36 29.98 26.67
N VAL A 441 19.14 30.90 27.59
CA VAL A 441 17.89 31.00 28.34
C VAL A 441 17.14 32.23 27.85
N HIS A 442 15.82 32.12 27.66
CA HIS A 442 15.01 33.26 27.26
C HIS A 442 15.22 34.45 28.22
N PRO A 443 15.51 35.66 27.72
CA PRO A 443 15.92 36.79 28.57
C PRO A 443 14.82 37.25 29.53
N GLN A 444 13.55 37.04 29.15
CA GLN A 444 12.39 37.33 29.99
C GLN A 444 11.89 36.11 30.79
N TYR A 445 12.71 35.08 30.98
CA TYR A 445 12.37 33.95 31.82
C TYR A 445 12.32 34.35 33.30
N VAL A 446 11.22 34.03 33.98
CA VAL A 446 11.05 34.33 35.42
C VAL A 446 11.02 33.05 36.23
N ARG A 447 12.05 32.84 37.06
CA ARG A 447 12.27 31.58 37.80
C ARG A 447 11.11 31.15 38.70
N ASN A 448 10.46 32.12 39.36
CA ASN A 448 9.40 31.86 40.34
C ASN A 448 8.08 31.49 39.66
N THR A 449 7.67 32.29 38.66
CA THR A 449 6.40 32.11 37.96
C THR A 449 6.49 31.15 36.77
N LYS A 450 7.70 30.79 36.31
CA LYS A 450 7.98 30.01 35.09
C LYS A 450 7.52 30.67 33.79
N VAL A 451 7.24 31.97 33.80
CA VAL A 451 6.93 32.74 32.59
C VAL A 451 8.11 32.63 31.62
N ASN A 452 7.82 32.41 30.34
CA ASN A 452 8.80 32.22 29.27
C ASN A 452 9.84 31.10 29.53
N ASP A 453 9.41 29.96 30.07
CA ASP A 453 10.28 28.80 30.36
C ASP A 453 10.72 28.05 29.10
N VAL A 454 11.59 28.68 28.32
CA VAL A 454 12.16 28.13 27.09
C VAL A 454 13.66 28.39 27.02
N GLY A 455 14.39 27.40 26.55
CA GLY A 455 15.82 27.45 26.38
C GLY A 455 16.24 26.83 25.05
N LEU A 456 17.39 27.27 24.55
CA LEU A 456 18.02 26.73 23.33
C LEU A 456 19.38 26.15 23.66
N ILE A 457 19.75 25.10 22.93
CA ILE A 457 21.04 24.46 23.00
C ILE A 457 21.62 24.46 21.59
N LYS A 458 22.83 24.98 21.44
CA LYS A 458 23.64 24.91 20.22
C LYS A 458 24.68 23.81 20.38
N LEU A 459 24.75 22.90 19.42
CA LEU A 459 25.71 21.81 19.40
C LEU A 459 27.05 22.23 18.79
N TYR A 460 28.13 21.52 19.14
CA TYR A 460 29.43 21.71 18.49
C TYR A 460 29.43 21.22 17.03
N SER A 461 28.78 20.08 16.79
CA SER A 461 28.73 19.42 15.50
C SER A 461 27.29 19.28 15.02
N PRO A 462 27.02 19.41 13.71
CA PRO A 462 25.70 19.21 13.16
C PRO A 462 25.25 17.75 13.33
N LEU A 463 23.98 17.57 13.66
CA LEU A 463 23.31 16.28 13.76
C LEU A 463 23.28 15.58 12.41
N ARG A 464 23.42 14.25 12.45
CA ARG A 464 23.17 13.38 11.29
C ARG A 464 21.72 12.90 11.32
N PHE A 465 20.90 13.44 10.43
CA PHE A 465 19.51 13.01 10.34
C PHE A 465 19.41 11.56 9.87
N SER A 466 18.47 10.83 10.48
CA SER A 466 18.21 9.42 10.24
C SER A 466 16.76 9.09 10.59
N SER A 467 16.32 7.85 10.39
CA SER A 467 14.98 7.41 10.82
C SER A 467 14.73 7.52 12.34
N ARG A 468 15.77 7.78 13.14
CA ARG A 468 15.71 7.92 14.60
C ARG A 468 16.05 9.32 15.10
N VAL A 469 16.49 10.22 14.21
CA VAL A 469 16.87 11.60 14.53
C VAL A 469 16.37 12.50 13.41
N LEU A 470 15.27 13.21 13.64
CA LEU A 470 14.68 14.15 12.70
C LEU A 470 14.23 15.41 13.42
N PRO A 471 14.30 16.58 12.77
CA PRO A 471 13.77 17.81 13.35
C PRO A 471 12.24 17.79 13.38
N ILE A 472 11.65 18.50 14.34
CA ILE A 472 10.21 18.77 14.38
C ILE A 472 9.93 20.22 13.94
N LYS A 473 8.91 20.39 13.10
CA LYS A 473 8.47 21.72 12.68
C LYS A 473 7.85 22.46 13.87
N MET A 474 8.28 23.70 14.09
CA MET A 474 7.68 24.56 15.12
C MET A 474 6.34 25.13 14.67
N VAL A 475 5.44 25.35 15.63
CA VAL A 475 4.19 26.08 15.43
C VAL A 475 4.44 27.52 14.94
N GLY A 476 3.51 28.05 14.15
CA GLY A 476 3.59 29.42 13.63
C GLY A 476 3.43 30.50 14.71
N LYS A 477 4.00 31.69 14.44
CA LYS A 477 3.87 32.86 15.32
C LYS A 477 2.40 33.22 15.50
N GLY A 478 1.98 33.41 16.75
CA GLY A 478 0.62 33.83 17.08
C GLY A 478 -0.47 32.77 16.82
N THR A 479 -0.11 31.55 16.40
CA THR A 479 -1.10 30.49 16.18
C THR A 479 -1.94 30.26 17.44
N ARG A 480 -3.26 30.22 17.26
CA ARG A 480 -4.20 29.91 18.33
C ARG A 480 -4.18 28.41 18.61
N LEU A 481 -3.97 28.04 19.86
CA LEU A 481 -4.10 26.67 20.34
C LEU A 481 -5.54 26.49 20.87
N PRO A 482 -6.44 25.81 20.13
CA PRO A 482 -7.80 25.57 20.63
C PRO A 482 -7.78 24.54 21.76
N ALA A 483 -8.83 24.52 22.58
CA ALA A 483 -9.05 23.48 23.57
C ALA A 483 -9.42 22.16 22.89
N ASP A 484 -9.30 21.06 23.63
CA ASP A 484 -9.71 19.71 23.24
C ASP A 484 -8.99 19.16 21.99
N LYS A 485 -7.84 19.76 21.62
CA LYS A 485 -6.95 19.21 20.60
C LYS A 485 -6.07 18.13 21.20
N ALA A 486 -6.09 16.96 20.56
CA ALA A 486 -5.15 15.89 20.87
C ALA A 486 -3.70 16.35 20.62
N ALA A 487 -2.84 16.03 21.58
CA ALA A 487 -1.42 16.30 21.55
C ALA A 487 -0.66 15.13 22.19
N VAL A 488 0.51 14.83 21.66
CA VAL A 488 1.40 13.78 22.14
C VAL A 488 2.52 14.41 22.95
N VAL A 489 2.71 13.92 24.17
CA VAL A 489 3.87 14.21 25.01
C VAL A 489 4.74 12.97 25.09
N SER A 490 6.06 13.13 25.03
CA SER A 490 7.01 12.02 25.15
C SER A 490 8.19 12.34 26.08
N GLY A 491 8.73 11.30 26.72
CA GLY A 491 9.88 11.44 27.61
C GLY A 491 10.17 10.21 28.48
N TRP A 492 11.15 10.37 29.38
CA TRP A 492 11.62 9.34 30.32
C TRP A 492 11.42 9.73 31.79
N GLY A 493 10.41 10.55 32.04
CA GLY A 493 9.97 10.96 33.36
C GLY A 493 9.44 9.80 34.19
N LYS A 494 8.97 10.11 35.39
CA LYS A 494 8.40 9.10 36.30
C LYS A 494 7.08 8.56 35.78
N LEU A 495 6.89 7.25 35.90
CA LEU A 495 5.67 6.56 35.47
C LEU A 495 4.47 6.85 36.36
N LYS A 496 4.73 7.26 37.61
CA LYS A 496 3.74 7.72 38.59
C LYS A 496 4.39 8.74 39.51
N GLU A 497 3.60 9.58 40.13
CA GLU A 497 4.11 10.53 41.13
C GLU A 497 4.89 9.78 42.23
N GLY A 498 6.10 10.26 42.54
CA GLY A 498 6.99 9.60 43.51
C GLY A 498 7.56 8.24 43.08
N GLY A 499 7.16 7.70 41.92
CA GLY A 499 7.58 6.39 41.42
C GLY A 499 8.91 6.38 40.66
N PRO A 500 9.29 5.20 40.10
CA PRO A 500 10.50 5.07 39.31
C PRO A 500 10.38 5.82 37.98
N SER A 501 11.52 6.30 37.48
CA SER A 501 11.62 6.78 36.09
C SER A 501 11.49 5.65 35.10
N ALA A 502 10.91 5.95 33.94
CA ALA A 502 10.88 5.02 32.82
C ALA A 502 12.30 4.71 32.31
N THR A 503 12.63 3.43 32.12
CA THR A 503 13.88 2.99 31.48
C THR A 503 13.79 3.05 29.95
N PHE A 504 12.58 2.86 29.42
CA PHE A 504 12.23 2.95 28.01
C PHE A 504 11.35 4.20 27.76
N LEU A 505 11.47 4.80 26.58
CA LEU A 505 10.79 6.04 26.22
C LEU A 505 9.27 5.84 26.27
N GLN A 506 8.58 6.79 26.89
CA GLN A 506 7.12 6.79 26.99
C GLN A 506 6.53 7.87 26.08
N SER A 507 5.31 7.63 25.61
CA SER A 507 4.44 8.68 25.07
C SER A 507 3.04 8.59 25.66
N SER A 508 2.36 9.73 25.74
CA SER A 508 0.95 9.79 26.11
C SER A 508 0.21 10.79 25.23
N THR A 509 -1.02 10.44 24.87
CA THR A 509 -1.93 11.34 24.15
C THR A 509 -2.82 12.04 25.17
N ILE A 510 -2.75 13.37 25.18
CA ILE A 510 -3.51 14.26 26.07
C ILE A 510 -4.20 15.34 25.25
N ASN A 511 -5.16 16.03 25.84
CA ASN A 511 -5.87 17.12 25.18
C ASN A 511 -5.43 18.48 25.70
N THR A 512 -5.33 19.48 24.84
CA THR A 512 -5.20 20.87 25.25
C THR A 512 -6.41 21.33 26.05
N ILE A 513 -6.21 22.22 27.01
CA ILE A 513 -7.25 22.68 27.92
C ILE A 513 -7.51 24.17 27.70
N ALA A 514 -8.79 24.54 27.71
CA ALA A 514 -9.20 25.93 27.64
C ALA A 514 -8.56 26.75 28.77
N MET A 515 -7.95 27.88 28.44
CA MET A 515 -7.22 28.73 29.40
C MET A 515 -8.07 29.11 30.63
N LYS A 516 -9.37 29.36 30.44
CA LYS A 516 -10.30 29.64 31.54
C LYS A 516 -10.40 28.47 32.53
N LEU A 517 -10.49 27.24 32.03
CA LEU A 517 -10.51 26.03 32.86
C LEU A 517 -9.15 25.80 33.51
N CYS A 518 -8.05 26.04 32.78
CA CYS A 518 -6.73 25.85 33.36
C CYS A 518 -6.45 26.82 34.52
N ARG A 519 -6.80 28.10 34.39
CA ARG A 519 -6.67 29.07 35.49
C ARG A 519 -7.54 28.72 36.70
N ASN A 520 -8.67 28.05 36.47
CA ASN A 520 -9.61 27.66 37.53
C ASN A 520 -9.34 26.25 38.09
N SER A 521 -8.23 25.61 37.70
CA SER A 521 -7.90 24.24 38.11
C SER A 521 -7.35 24.10 39.54
N GLY A 522 -7.18 25.22 40.26
CA GLY A 522 -6.58 25.23 41.59
C GLY A 522 -5.05 25.10 41.58
N LEU A 523 -4.39 25.33 40.43
CA LEU A 523 -2.93 25.44 40.30
C LEU A 523 -2.33 26.69 41.00
N ASP A 524 -3.07 27.33 41.91
CA ASP A 524 -2.94 28.69 42.48
C ASP A 524 -1.60 29.05 43.15
N ARG A 525 -0.61 28.15 43.16
CA ARG A 525 0.74 28.46 43.62
C ARG A 525 1.48 29.43 42.69
N ASN A 526 1.17 29.45 41.39
CA ASN A 526 1.78 30.37 40.42
C ASN A 526 0.75 30.84 39.37
N PRO A 527 0.69 32.15 39.02
CA PRO A 527 -0.21 32.64 37.99
C PRO A 527 0.09 32.01 36.62
N ILE A 528 -0.94 31.49 35.95
CA ILE A 528 -0.84 30.98 34.57
C ILE A 528 -0.96 32.15 33.60
N ASP A 529 0.16 32.45 32.93
CA ASP A 529 0.26 33.52 31.94
C ASP A 529 -0.14 33.02 30.54
N PRO A 530 -1.28 33.46 29.97
CA PRO A 530 -1.74 33.05 28.66
C PRO A 530 -0.87 33.59 27.51
N GLY A 531 -0.04 34.59 27.81
CA GLY A 531 0.95 35.14 26.88
C GLY A 531 2.10 34.19 26.62
N SER A 532 2.45 33.32 27.59
CA SER A 532 3.61 32.42 27.50
C SER A 532 3.32 30.95 27.81
N MET A 533 2.13 30.61 28.30
CA MET A 533 1.75 29.27 28.76
C MET A 533 0.43 28.78 28.17
N PHE A 534 0.27 27.46 28.17
CA PHE A 534 -1.00 26.78 27.99
C PHE A 534 -1.01 25.48 28.79
N CYS A 535 -2.16 24.81 28.84
CA CYS A 535 -2.31 23.59 29.62
C CYS A 535 -2.82 22.45 28.76
N ALA A 536 -2.45 21.24 29.13
CA ALA A 536 -2.93 20.02 28.51
C ALA A 536 -2.99 18.89 29.54
N GLY A 537 -3.90 17.95 29.36
CA GLY A 537 -4.17 16.85 30.28
C GLY A 537 -5.64 16.51 30.33
N ALA A 538 -6.07 15.88 31.42
CA ALA A 538 -7.48 15.61 31.69
C ALA A 538 -7.88 16.06 33.11
N PHE A 539 -9.13 16.46 33.28
CA PHE A 539 -9.71 16.70 34.62
C PHE A 539 -10.27 15.40 35.24
N SER A 540 -10.27 14.29 34.50
CA SER A 540 -10.64 12.97 35.00
C SER A 540 -9.51 12.32 35.77
N GLN A 541 -9.88 11.43 36.68
CA GLN A 541 -8.95 10.64 37.47
C GLN A 541 -8.91 9.21 36.87
N PRO A 542 -7.74 8.73 36.43
CA PRO A 542 -6.42 9.35 36.44
C PRO A 542 -6.28 10.29 35.25
N SER A 543 -5.47 11.32 35.42
CA SER A 543 -5.15 12.22 34.31
C SER A 543 -3.86 11.72 33.67
N PRO A 544 -3.84 11.29 32.40
CA PRO A 544 -2.56 11.17 31.69
C PRO A 544 -1.87 12.54 31.68
N ASP A 545 -0.64 12.60 32.20
CA ASP A 545 0.10 13.85 32.43
C ASP A 545 1.61 13.63 32.27
N ALA A 546 2.33 14.69 31.94
CA ALA A 546 3.79 14.70 31.97
C ALA A 546 4.27 14.68 33.43
N CYS A 547 5.37 14.02 33.73
CA CYS A 547 5.85 13.91 35.10
C CYS A 547 7.30 14.37 35.26
N GLN A 548 7.80 14.33 36.49
CA GLN A 548 9.17 14.68 36.84
C GLN A 548 10.17 13.92 35.95
N GLY A 549 11.02 14.66 35.24
CA GLY A 549 11.99 14.12 34.28
C GLY A 549 11.57 14.22 32.80
N ASP A 550 10.34 14.64 32.51
CA ASP A 550 9.88 15.01 31.15
C ASP A 550 10.07 16.50 30.84
N SER A 551 10.41 17.31 31.86
CA SER A 551 10.66 18.75 31.73
C SER A 551 11.60 19.08 30.57
N GLY A 552 11.26 20.08 29.78
CA GLY A 552 11.98 20.43 28.55
C GLY A 552 11.61 19.57 27.34
N GLY A 553 10.88 18.47 27.53
CA GLY A 553 10.42 17.59 26.47
C GLY A 553 9.33 18.20 25.57
N PRO A 554 9.05 17.57 24.42
CA PRO A 554 8.09 18.06 23.44
C PRO A 554 6.64 17.81 23.85
N ILE A 555 5.77 18.74 23.48
CA ILE A 555 4.34 18.46 23.24
C ILE A 555 4.01 18.79 21.78
N VAL A 556 3.53 17.79 21.04
CA VAL A 556 3.32 17.84 19.59
C VAL A 556 1.84 17.64 19.28
N SER A 557 1.28 18.49 18.42
CA SER A 557 -0.08 18.31 17.90
C SER A 557 -0.03 18.43 16.39
N GLU A 558 -0.68 17.50 15.67
CA GLU A 558 -0.75 17.52 14.20
C GLU A 558 0.62 17.61 13.51
N GLY A 559 1.63 16.94 14.08
CA GLY A 559 2.99 16.92 13.55
C GLY A 559 3.78 18.23 13.71
N VAL A 560 3.30 19.16 14.54
CA VAL A 560 4.02 20.39 14.89
C VAL A 560 4.29 20.51 16.38
N LEU A 561 5.46 21.02 16.75
CA LEU A 561 5.84 21.30 18.13
C LEU A 561 5.09 22.54 18.62
N ILE A 562 4.09 22.33 19.48
CA ILE A 562 3.23 23.40 20.00
C ILE A 562 3.72 23.96 21.35
N GLY A 563 4.55 23.20 22.06
CA GLY A 563 5.02 23.59 23.38
C GLY A 563 6.18 22.79 23.93
N VAL A 564 6.60 23.19 25.13
CA VAL A 564 7.65 22.55 25.94
C VAL A 564 7.09 22.21 27.31
N VAL A 565 7.35 20.99 27.80
CA VAL A 565 6.95 20.57 29.16
C VAL A 565 7.65 21.48 30.19
N SER A 566 6.87 22.16 31.05
CA SER A 566 7.42 23.14 32.00
C SER A 566 7.22 22.72 33.46
N TRP A 567 5.98 22.70 33.95
CA TRP A 567 5.67 22.37 35.36
C TRP A 567 4.24 21.85 35.55
N GLY A 568 3.94 21.36 36.76
CA GLY A 568 2.61 20.89 37.18
C GLY A 568 2.56 20.67 38.69
N LEU A 569 1.36 20.48 39.26
CA LEU A 569 1.18 20.09 40.66
C LEU A 569 1.04 18.57 40.79
N GLY A 570 2.12 17.91 41.18
CA GLY A 570 2.18 16.44 41.20
C GLY A 570 2.29 15.86 39.79
N CYS A 571 1.95 14.58 39.64
CA CYS A 571 1.81 13.95 38.33
C CYS A 571 0.52 13.15 38.28
N ALA A 572 -0.26 13.31 37.22
CA ALA A 572 -1.50 12.56 37.00
C ALA A 572 -2.57 12.74 38.10
N ARG A 573 -2.48 13.83 38.88
CA ARG A 573 -3.49 14.20 39.86
C ARG A 573 -4.69 14.75 39.09
N GLY A 574 -5.83 14.07 39.13
CA GLY A 574 -7.04 14.63 38.50
C GLY A 574 -7.38 15.96 39.14
N ASN A 575 -7.88 16.86 38.31
CA ASN A 575 -8.06 18.30 38.52
C ASN A 575 -6.83 19.20 38.32
N PHE A 576 -5.60 18.69 38.24
CA PHE A 576 -4.41 19.50 38.01
C PHE A 576 -3.76 19.16 36.66
N PRO A 577 -3.99 19.96 35.61
CA PRO A 577 -3.36 19.71 34.32
C PRO A 577 -1.88 20.10 34.31
N GLY A 578 -1.12 19.50 33.39
CA GLY A 578 0.25 19.92 33.10
C GLY A 578 0.27 21.30 32.44
N VAL A 579 1.30 22.09 32.77
CA VAL A 579 1.53 23.43 32.22
C VAL A 579 2.74 23.39 31.28
N TYR A 580 2.54 23.94 30.08
CA TYR A 580 3.49 23.89 28.98
C TYR A 580 3.80 25.31 28.52
N THR A 581 5.05 25.55 28.13
CA THR A 581 5.45 26.81 27.48
C THR A 581 4.84 26.88 26.09
N ARG A 582 4.16 27.98 25.77
CA ARG A 582 3.47 28.21 24.49
C ARG A 582 4.46 28.72 23.44
N LEU A 583 4.91 27.86 22.53
CA LEU A 583 5.87 28.26 21.49
C LEU A 583 5.30 29.22 20.43
N ALA A 584 3.98 29.27 20.29
CA ALA A 584 3.30 30.25 19.41
C ALA A 584 3.28 31.68 19.99
N ALA A 585 3.70 31.89 21.24
CA ALA A 585 3.76 33.21 21.86
C ALA A 585 4.74 34.11 21.09
N PRO A 586 4.35 35.34 20.67
CA PRO A 586 5.21 36.20 19.86
C PRO A 586 6.61 36.42 20.44
N VAL A 587 6.70 36.76 21.74
CA VAL A 587 7.97 36.98 22.45
C VAL A 587 8.90 35.76 22.42
N ILE A 588 8.36 34.55 22.61
CA ILE A 588 9.12 33.30 22.55
C ILE A 588 9.49 32.95 21.11
N TRP A 589 8.53 33.06 20.19
CA TRP A 589 8.70 32.67 18.79
C TRP A 589 9.79 33.51 18.14
N ASP A 590 9.76 34.83 18.34
CA ASP A 590 10.75 35.78 17.80
C ASP A 590 12.14 35.46 18.33
N TRP A 591 12.26 35.30 19.66
CA TRP A 591 13.54 34.96 20.29
C TRP A 591 14.13 33.64 19.77
N VAL A 592 13.30 32.60 19.60
CA VAL A 592 13.78 31.33 19.06
C VAL A 592 14.25 31.48 17.61
N HIS A 593 13.45 32.14 16.76
CA HIS A 593 13.76 32.29 15.34
C HIS A 593 14.97 33.19 15.09
N GLU A 594 15.17 34.21 15.93
CA GLU A 594 16.36 35.07 15.90
C GLU A 594 17.66 34.28 16.16
N HIS A 595 17.64 33.31 17.08
CA HIS A 595 18.84 32.50 17.38
C HIS A 595 19.12 31.46 16.29
N ILE A 596 18.09 30.70 15.88
CA ILE A 596 18.29 29.62 14.90
C ILE A 596 18.63 30.15 13.49
N SER A 597 18.19 31.36 13.15
CA SER A 597 18.48 31.99 11.85
C SER A 597 19.94 32.43 11.68
N GLN A 598 20.70 32.57 12.77
CA GLN A 598 22.12 32.97 12.70
C GLN A 598 23.03 31.90 12.09
N ASP A 599 22.58 30.64 12.05
CA ASP A 599 23.33 29.50 11.48
C ASP A 599 22.48 28.66 10.51
N SER A 600 21.42 29.24 9.95
CA SER A 600 20.51 28.57 8.99
C SER A 600 21.06 28.52 7.58
#